data_AF-F9WER7-F1
#
_entry.id   AF-F9WER7-F1
#
_cell.length_a   1.000
_cell.length_b   1.000
_cell.length_c   1.000
_cell.angle_alpha   90.00
_cell.angle_beta   90.00
_cell.angle_gamma   90.00
#
_symmetry.space_group_name_H-M   'P 1'
#
loop_
_entity.id
_entity.type
_entity.pdbx_description
1 polymer ?
#
loop_
_entity_poly.entity_id
_entity_poly.type
_entity_poly.pdbx_seq_one_letter_code
_entity_poly.pdbx_strand_id
1 'polypeptide(L)'
;MPHGVSCMHTGLGCKFCSFHALILDALEMLHGSLLVTGLLAYIAMLATSDMENEHEKLIFCLIRLMAEREPKELVFRNSVEESEIVSRIKQLNSSVMNFHRMKVGGSERRYVDKRSKEYGREIHKILEAALHLKAEADAYKLQAAAKRDSARANLKRVIYGDAMNFTAEDTDIQRRIDDNTSKENVFQNIGKPEESCSGRGAGRSLINDYFCLCFTKDHLGSNEKSYRGVCGDGIVETSWDDTKEGWLAKWHKNKDKGCERFQGRLPSPPLIEEALYLFNKTVVAIHAKYHERDVLGHYQPYDREKKPVPCMSTTYSNACVDYKHVLSHGGIPWVNRLQNASEDLREMEDLVSNLKYSYEAGATRA
;
A
#
# COMPACT_ATOMS: atom_id res chain seq x y z
N MET A 1 12.29 -24.50 48.58
CA MET A 1 12.25 -23.11 49.07
C MET A 1 13.00 -22.26 48.05
N PRO A 2 12.33 -21.41 47.26
CA PRO A 2 13.00 -20.52 46.33
C PRO A 2 13.30 -19.17 46.99
N HIS A 3 14.51 -18.66 46.72
CA HIS A 3 14.95 -17.33 47.09
C HIS A 3 14.22 -16.26 46.28
N GLY A 4 13.79 -15.21 46.98
CA GLY A 4 13.15 -14.05 46.39
C GLY A 4 14.12 -13.17 45.59
N VAL A 5 13.63 -12.66 44.49
CA VAL A 5 14.16 -11.46 43.83
C VAL A 5 13.02 -10.45 43.78
N SER A 6 13.10 -9.47 44.69
CA SER A 6 12.31 -8.26 44.66
C SER A 6 12.91 -7.33 43.61
N CYS A 7 12.14 -6.97 42.57
CA CYS A 7 12.47 -5.85 41.71
C CYS A 7 11.64 -4.64 42.14
N MET A 8 12.31 -3.66 42.72
CA MET A 8 11.76 -2.34 43.00
C MET A 8 11.42 -1.61 41.69
N HIS A 9 10.28 -0.94 41.71
CA HIS A 9 9.85 0.06 40.74
C HIS A 9 10.85 1.23 40.65
N THR A 10 11.43 1.44 39.47
CA THR A 10 11.93 2.76 39.04
C THR A 10 11.26 3.13 37.72
N GLY A 11 10.51 4.23 37.74
CA GLY A 11 9.70 4.75 36.63
C GLY A 11 10.51 5.30 35.46
N LEU A 12 11.14 4.42 34.68
CA LEU A 12 11.80 4.75 33.41
C LEU A 12 11.36 3.89 32.21
N GLY A 13 10.34 3.04 32.39
CA GLY A 13 9.92 2.04 31.39
C GLY A 13 9.23 2.58 30.14
N CYS A 14 8.62 3.77 30.17
CA CYS A 14 7.84 4.27 29.02
C CYS A 14 8.64 5.08 27.99
N LYS A 15 9.87 5.53 28.30
CA LYS A 15 10.69 6.32 27.34
C LYS A 15 11.53 5.46 26.40
N PHE A 16 11.85 4.22 26.77
CA PHE A 16 12.70 3.35 25.94
C PHE A 16 11.98 2.70 24.76
N CYS A 17 10.66 2.49 24.84
CA CYS A 17 9.86 1.95 23.73
C CYS A 17 9.65 2.96 22.60
N SER A 18 9.58 4.26 22.91
CA SER A 18 9.44 5.32 21.90
C SER A 18 10.76 5.59 21.16
N PHE A 19 11.89 5.44 21.85
CA PHE A 19 13.21 5.67 21.25
C PHE A 19 13.62 4.54 20.29
N HIS A 20 13.24 3.29 20.59
CA HIS A 20 13.45 2.17 19.67
C HIS A 20 12.61 2.27 18.41
N ALA A 21 11.35 2.72 18.50
CA ALA A 21 10.51 2.95 17.33
C ALA A 21 11.09 4.07 16.43
N LEU A 22 11.50 5.19 17.02
CA LEU A 22 12.17 6.29 16.29
C LEU A 22 13.50 5.87 15.65
N ILE A 23 14.29 5.01 16.32
CA ILE A 23 15.53 4.48 15.76
C ILE A 23 15.26 3.49 14.62
N LEU A 24 14.23 2.64 14.73
CA LEU A 24 13.80 1.73 13.66
C LEU A 24 13.27 2.50 12.45
N ASP A 25 12.40 3.50 12.66
CA ASP A 25 11.89 4.36 11.59
C ASP A 25 13.03 5.18 10.95
N ALA A 26 13.97 5.70 11.75
CA ALA A 26 15.15 6.39 11.25
C ALA A 26 16.12 5.45 10.50
N LEU A 27 16.26 4.20 10.93
CA LEU A 27 17.04 3.17 10.22
C LEU A 27 16.36 2.71 8.93
N GLU A 28 15.03 2.59 8.90
CA GLU A 28 14.28 2.32 7.67
C GLU A 28 14.41 3.48 6.67
N MET A 29 14.35 4.73 7.15
CA MET A 29 14.60 5.92 6.35
C MET A 29 16.07 6.01 5.85
N LEU A 30 17.06 5.67 6.68
CA LEU A 30 18.47 5.67 6.29
C LEU A 30 18.76 4.60 5.23
N HIS A 31 18.15 3.41 5.36
CA HIS A 31 18.24 2.35 4.36
C HIS A 31 17.52 2.72 3.06
N GLY A 32 16.42 3.48 3.12
CA GLY A 32 15.79 4.11 1.96
C GLY A 32 16.76 5.04 1.23
N SER A 33 17.38 5.97 1.93
CA SER A 33 18.32 6.95 1.34
C SER A 33 19.55 6.31 0.66
N LEU A 34 20.16 5.29 1.26
CA LEU A 34 21.29 4.56 0.66
C LEU A 34 20.89 3.77 -0.58
N LEU A 35 19.70 3.15 -0.59
CA LEU A 35 19.17 2.48 -1.78
C LEU A 35 18.76 3.47 -2.87
N VAL A 36 18.24 4.66 -2.55
CA VAL A 36 17.95 5.70 -3.54
C VAL A 36 19.23 6.15 -4.23
N THR A 37 20.30 6.42 -3.49
CA THR A 37 21.57 6.82 -4.12
C THR A 37 22.21 5.69 -4.91
N GLY A 38 22.14 4.44 -4.42
CA GLY A 38 22.64 3.26 -5.13
C GLY A 38 21.82 2.93 -6.37
N LEU A 39 20.49 3.03 -6.28
CA LEU A 39 19.56 2.83 -7.40
C LEU A 39 19.72 3.97 -8.39
N LEU A 40 19.69 5.24 -8.01
CA LEU A 40 19.94 6.37 -8.93
C LEU A 40 21.32 6.27 -9.61
N ALA A 41 22.37 5.86 -8.90
CA ALA A 41 23.70 5.64 -9.49
C ALA A 41 23.70 4.44 -10.44
N TYR A 42 23.00 3.37 -10.10
CA TYR A 42 22.83 2.18 -10.95
C TYR A 42 21.95 2.47 -12.17
N ILE A 43 20.91 3.29 -12.02
CA ILE A 43 20.05 3.80 -13.10
C ILE A 43 20.88 4.65 -14.05
N ALA A 44 21.69 5.56 -13.53
CA ALA A 44 22.62 6.36 -14.33
C ALA A 44 23.67 5.50 -15.06
N MET A 45 24.11 4.39 -14.45
CA MET A 45 24.99 3.42 -15.10
C MET A 45 24.26 2.58 -16.17
N LEU A 46 23.02 2.14 -15.94
CA LEU A 46 22.23 1.37 -16.90
C LEU A 46 21.74 2.19 -18.10
N ALA A 47 21.60 3.50 -17.95
CA ALA A 47 21.33 4.43 -19.06
C ALA A 47 22.44 4.41 -20.15
N THR A 48 23.57 3.76 -19.87
CA THR A 48 24.66 3.52 -20.84
C THR A 48 24.68 2.10 -21.43
N SER A 49 23.78 1.22 -21.00
CA SER A 49 23.71 -0.16 -21.50
C SER A 49 22.83 -0.25 -22.74
N ASP A 50 23.22 -1.07 -23.72
CA ASP A 50 22.49 -1.29 -24.98
C ASP A 50 21.13 -2.04 -24.80
N MET A 51 20.64 -2.18 -23.56
CA MET A 51 19.39 -2.88 -23.24
C MET A 51 18.23 -1.89 -23.09
N GLU A 52 17.22 -2.07 -23.93
CA GLU A 52 16.26 -1.04 -24.29
C GLU A 52 15.28 -0.65 -23.16
N ASN A 53 14.78 -1.59 -22.35
CA ASN A 53 13.81 -1.31 -21.26
C ASN A 53 14.15 -1.97 -19.90
N GLU A 54 15.40 -2.40 -19.69
CA GLU A 54 15.76 -3.09 -18.44
C GLU A 54 15.60 -2.16 -17.23
N HIS A 55 15.91 -0.87 -17.38
CA HIS A 55 15.80 0.13 -16.31
C HIS A 55 14.35 0.30 -15.85
N GLU A 56 13.44 0.46 -16.81
CA GLU A 56 12.01 0.63 -16.61
C GLU A 56 11.46 -0.59 -15.86
N LYS A 57 11.84 -1.81 -16.25
CA LYS A 57 11.46 -3.05 -15.55
C LYS A 57 11.73 -2.99 -14.05
N LEU A 58 12.80 -2.36 -13.60
CA LEU A 58 13.17 -2.31 -12.18
C LEU A 58 12.21 -1.45 -11.37
N ILE A 59 11.75 -0.35 -11.96
CA ILE A 59 10.71 0.50 -11.37
C ILE A 59 9.41 -0.31 -11.24
N PHE A 60 9.08 -1.10 -12.27
CA PHE A 60 7.94 -2.01 -12.23
C PHE A 60 8.09 -3.07 -11.13
N CYS A 61 9.25 -3.71 -10.99
CA CYS A 61 9.52 -4.67 -9.93
C CYS A 61 9.29 -4.05 -8.54
N LEU A 62 9.83 -2.85 -8.30
CA LEU A 62 9.67 -2.12 -7.05
C LEU A 62 8.18 -1.88 -6.72
N ILE A 63 7.44 -1.30 -7.66
CA ILE A 63 6.02 -0.96 -7.48
C ILE A 63 5.19 -2.24 -7.30
N ARG A 64 5.40 -3.25 -8.15
CA ARG A 64 4.63 -4.50 -8.14
C ARG A 64 4.82 -5.25 -6.83
N LEU A 65 6.07 -5.48 -6.41
CA LEU A 65 6.37 -6.25 -5.19
C LEU A 65 5.86 -5.58 -3.92
N MET A 66 5.82 -4.25 -3.91
CA MET A 66 5.19 -3.48 -2.84
C MET A 66 3.66 -3.62 -2.88
N ALA A 67 3.04 -3.40 -4.05
CA ALA A 67 1.58 -3.42 -4.21
C ALA A 67 0.95 -4.83 -4.08
N GLU A 68 1.73 -5.89 -4.29
CA GLU A 68 1.30 -7.27 -4.03
C GLU A 68 1.21 -7.57 -2.53
N ARG A 69 1.89 -6.82 -1.67
CA ARG A 69 1.88 -7.05 -0.22
C ARG A 69 0.69 -6.41 0.47
N GLU A 70 0.36 -6.98 1.63
CA GLU A 70 -0.66 -6.44 2.51
C GLU A 70 -0.13 -5.22 3.26
N PRO A 71 -0.94 -4.14 3.39
CA PRO A 71 -0.68 -3.09 4.35
C PRO A 71 -0.47 -3.64 5.76
N LYS A 72 0.41 -2.97 6.52
CA LYS A 72 0.73 -3.29 7.91
C LYS A 72 -0.54 -3.55 8.72
N GLU A 73 -0.52 -4.59 9.54
CA GLU A 73 -1.65 -4.91 10.41
C GLU A 73 -1.85 -3.83 11.48
N LEU A 74 -3.11 -3.55 11.77
CA LEU A 74 -3.50 -2.65 12.85
C LEU A 74 -3.41 -3.37 14.19
N VAL A 75 -2.44 -2.97 15.02
CA VAL A 75 -2.25 -3.55 16.35
C VAL A 75 -2.67 -2.55 17.43
N PHE A 76 -3.84 -2.80 18.03
CA PHE A 76 -4.37 -2.01 19.14
C PHE A 76 -4.06 -2.70 20.48
N ARG A 77 -2.87 -2.46 21.03
CA ARG A 77 -2.34 -3.18 22.21
C ARG A 77 -3.25 -3.17 23.44
N ASN A 78 -4.01 -2.09 23.65
CA ASN A 78 -4.78 -1.89 24.88
C ASN A 78 -6.27 -2.28 24.74
N SER A 79 -6.70 -2.82 23.59
CA SER A 79 -8.11 -3.08 23.30
C SER A 79 -8.82 -3.99 24.32
N VAL A 80 -8.11 -5.03 24.78
CA VAL A 80 -8.65 -5.98 25.79
C VAL A 80 -8.74 -5.30 27.15
N GLU A 81 -7.67 -4.62 27.56
CA GLU A 81 -7.59 -3.91 28.85
C GLU A 81 -8.65 -2.79 28.94
N GLU A 82 -8.83 -2.01 27.88
CA GLU A 82 -9.88 -0.98 27.78
C GLU A 82 -11.27 -1.56 28.02
N SER A 83 -11.58 -2.70 27.38
CA SER A 83 -12.87 -3.37 27.50
C SER A 83 -13.08 -3.92 28.91
N GLU A 84 -12.01 -4.44 29.53
CA GLU A 84 -12.04 -4.92 30.91
C GLU A 84 -12.27 -3.78 31.91
N ILE A 85 -11.56 -2.66 31.76
CA ILE A 85 -11.70 -1.47 32.62
C ILE A 85 -13.15 -0.96 32.58
N VAL A 86 -13.72 -0.77 31.38
CA VAL A 86 -15.11 -0.33 31.23
C VAL A 86 -16.08 -1.34 31.86
N SER A 87 -15.83 -2.64 31.71
CA SER A 87 -16.65 -3.69 32.35
C SER A 87 -16.62 -3.61 33.88
N ARG A 88 -15.43 -3.43 34.48
CA ARG A 88 -15.25 -3.27 35.93
C ARG A 88 -15.97 -2.02 36.46
N ILE A 89 -15.89 -0.89 35.75
CA ILE A 89 -16.60 0.35 36.13
C ILE A 89 -18.13 0.15 36.06
N LYS A 90 -18.63 -0.54 35.03
CA LYS A 90 -20.07 -0.90 34.92
C LYS A 90 -20.55 -1.76 36.09
N GLN A 91 -19.76 -2.76 36.48
CA GLN A 91 -20.07 -3.63 37.62
C GLN A 91 -20.07 -2.86 38.95
N LEU A 92 -19.10 -1.97 39.14
CA LEU A 92 -19.04 -1.10 40.31
C LEU A 92 -20.27 -0.17 40.39
N ASN A 93 -20.60 0.50 39.28
CA ASN A 93 -21.76 1.39 39.22
C ASN A 93 -23.07 0.65 39.54
N SER A 94 -23.26 -0.54 38.97
CA SER A 94 -24.43 -1.38 39.23
C SER A 94 -24.52 -1.80 40.70
N SER A 95 -23.39 -2.16 41.31
CA SER A 95 -23.32 -2.54 42.73
C SER A 95 -23.70 -1.39 43.65
N VAL A 96 -23.20 -0.18 43.37
CA VAL A 96 -23.53 1.02 44.15
C VAL A 96 -25.00 1.40 44.00
N MET A 97 -25.54 1.35 42.78
CA MET A 97 -26.97 1.64 42.54
C MET A 97 -27.89 0.62 43.21
N ASN A 98 -27.53 -0.67 43.19
CA ASN A 98 -28.28 -1.72 43.89
C ASN A 98 -28.24 -1.55 45.41
N PHE A 99 -27.08 -1.20 45.98
CA PHE A 99 -26.95 -0.88 47.41
C PHE A 99 -27.85 0.28 47.80
N HIS A 100 -27.91 1.33 46.98
CA HIS A 100 -28.82 2.44 47.20
C HIS A 100 -30.30 2.03 47.12
N ARG A 101 -30.68 1.15 46.18
CA ARG A 101 -32.06 0.71 45.95
C ARG A 101 -32.59 -0.26 47.02
N MET A 102 -31.80 -1.25 47.44
CA MET A 102 -32.19 -2.22 48.48
C MET A 102 -32.50 -1.57 49.84
N LYS A 103 -31.95 -0.37 50.11
CA LYS A 103 -32.13 0.36 51.37
C LYS A 103 -33.39 1.25 51.41
N VAL A 104 -34.11 1.41 50.29
CA VAL A 104 -35.34 2.22 50.23
C VAL A 104 -36.59 1.41 50.61
N GLY A 105 -36.50 0.07 50.64
CA GLY A 105 -37.64 -0.84 50.86
C GLY A 105 -37.69 -1.60 52.19
N GLY A 106 -36.72 -1.42 53.10
CA GLY A 106 -36.64 -2.18 54.36
C GLY A 106 -36.86 -1.30 55.60
N SER A 107 -37.58 -1.82 56.59
CA SER A 107 -37.99 -1.17 57.86
C SER A 107 -36.85 -0.72 58.80
N GLU A 108 -35.58 -0.91 58.43
CA GLU A 108 -34.42 -0.35 59.13
C GLU A 108 -33.74 0.72 58.27
N ARG A 109 -34.08 1.99 58.55
CA ARG A 109 -33.39 3.17 58.00
C ARG A 109 -31.93 3.21 58.50
N ARG A 110 -31.01 2.46 57.89
CA ARG A 110 -29.59 2.84 57.91
C ARG A 110 -29.42 4.00 56.93
N TYR A 111 -29.17 5.18 57.49
CA TYR A 111 -28.96 6.43 56.78
C TYR A 111 -27.94 6.24 55.65
N VAL A 112 -28.36 6.41 54.39
CA VAL A 112 -27.41 6.64 53.30
C VAL A 112 -26.87 8.05 53.53
N ASP A 113 -25.69 8.14 54.12
CA ASP A 113 -24.94 9.39 54.25
C ASP A 113 -24.90 10.11 52.90
N LYS A 114 -25.08 11.45 52.93
CA LYS A 114 -24.91 12.36 51.79
C LYS A 114 -23.65 12.00 50.98
N ARG A 115 -22.57 11.61 51.65
CA ARG A 115 -21.29 11.17 51.06
C ARG A 115 -21.44 9.94 50.16
N SER A 116 -22.25 8.96 50.56
CA SER A 116 -22.48 7.74 49.76
C SER A 116 -23.25 8.05 48.47
N LYS A 117 -24.21 8.97 48.51
CA LYS A 117 -24.89 9.46 47.29
C LYS A 117 -23.95 10.28 46.39
N GLU A 118 -23.00 11.00 46.98
CA GLU A 118 -21.96 11.73 46.24
C GLU A 118 -21.07 10.74 45.47
N TYR A 119 -20.58 9.69 46.12
CA TYR A 119 -19.78 8.65 45.47
C TYR A 119 -20.52 7.95 44.34
N GLY A 120 -21.82 7.65 44.51
CA GLY A 120 -22.64 7.09 43.42
C GLY A 120 -22.72 8.02 42.21
N ARG A 121 -22.86 9.34 42.42
CA ARG A 121 -22.84 10.33 41.33
C ARG A 121 -21.48 10.41 40.64
N GLU A 122 -20.39 10.41 41.39
CA GLU A 122 -19.04 10.48 40.81
C GLU A 122 -18.68 9.20 40.03
N ILE A 123 -19.02 8.01 40.56
CA ILE A 123 -18.82 6.74 39.84
C ILE A 123 -19.63 6.72 38.54
N HIS A 124 -20.85 7.27 38.56
CA HIS A 124 -21.67 7.37 37.36
C HIS A 124 -21.04 8.29 36.30
N LYS A 125 -20.54 9.47 36.70
CA LYS A 125 -19.80 10.38 35.80
C LYS A 125 -18.56 9.72 35.20
N ILE A 126 -17.80 8.97 36.00
CA ILE A 126 -16.63 8.22 35.53
C ILE A 126 -17.06 7.16 34.51
N LEU A 127 -18.17 6.46 34.75
CA LEU A 127 -18.72 5.50 33.80
C LEU A 127 -19.12 6.17 32.47
N GLU A 128 -19.80 7.31 32.51
CA GLU A 128 -20.16 8.07 31.31
C GLU A 128 -18.92 8.50 30.52
N ALA A 129 -17.91 9.04 31.19
CA ALA A 129 -16.65 9.43 30.57
C ALA A 129 -15.91 8.23 29.96
N ALA A 130 -15.83 7.11 30.68
CA ALA A 130 -15.18 5.89 30.20
C ALA A 130 -15.91 5.28 28.99
N LEU A 131 -17.25 5.32 28.98
CA LEU A 131 -18.05 4.89 27.83
C LEU A 131 -17.83 5.79 26.61
N HIS A 132 -17.77 7.10 26.81
CA HIS A 132 -17.46 8.05 25.74
C HIS A 132 -16.08 7.80 25.13
N LEU A 133 -15.05 7.70 25.97
CA LEU A 133 -13.68 7.41 25.51
C LEU A 133 -13.59 6.08 24.76
N LYS A 134 -14.28 5.04 25.24
CA LYS A 134 -14.32 3.75 24.54
C LYS A 134 -15.01 3.88 23.18
N ALA A 135 -16.13 4.59 23.09
CA ALA A 135 -16.84 4.79 21.83
C ALA A 135 -15.99 5.56 20.82
N GLU A 136 -15.28 6.60 21.27
CA GLU A 136 -14.34 7.37 20.45
C GLU A 136 -13.17 6.50 19.96
N ALA A 137 -12.57 5.71 20.87
CA ALA A 137 -11.52 4.77 20.51
C ALA A 137 -11.97 3.73 19.49
N ASP A 138 -13.15 3.13 19.69
CA ASP A 138 -13.71 2.14 18.76
C ASP A 138 -14.02 2.78 17.38
N ALA A 139 -14.43 4.06 17.35
CA ALA A 139 -14.60 4.81 16.11
C ALA A 139 -13.28 5.03 15.36
N TYR A 140 -12.20 5.42 16.05
CA TYR A 140 -10.86 5.54 15.45
C TYR A 140 -10.36 4.20 14.90
N LYS A 141 -10.55 3.10 15.65
CA LYS A 141 -10.19 1.75 15.20
C LYS A 141 -10.92 1.37 13.91
N LEU A 142 -12.23 1.65 13.84
CA LEU A 142 -13.04 1.38 12.66
C LEU A 142 -12.60 2.21 11.44
N GLN A 143 -12.33 3.51 11.64
CA GLN A 143 -11.85 4.39 10.58
C GLN A 143 -10.47 3.96 10.06
N ALA A 144 -9.54 3.61 10.96
CA ALA A 144 -8.21 3.13 10.58
C ALA A 144 -8.31 1.82 9.77
N ALA A 145 -9.21 0.91 10.17
CA ALA A 145 -9.47 -0.33 9.42
C ALA A 145 -10.02 -0.04 8.02
N ALA A 146 -10.99 0.86 7.90
CA ALA A 146 -11.54 1.26 6.60
C ALA A 146 -10.47 1.89 5.68
N LYS A 147 -9.58 2.69 6.25
CA LYS A 147 -8.45 3.30 5.51
C LYS A 147 -7.44 2.25 5.06
N ARG A 148 -7.11 1.29 5.92
CA ARG A 148 -6.28 0.13 5.55
C ARG A 148 -6.87 -0.66 4.39
N ASP A 149 -8.17 -0.94 4.44
CA ASP A 149 -8.87 -1.70 3.39
C ASP A 149 -8.94 -0.91 2.08
N SER A 150 -9.15 0.41 2.15
CA SER A 150 -9.08 1.30 0.99
C SER A 150 -7.69 1.32 0.35
N ALA A 151 -6.63 1.46 1.16
CA ALA A 151 -5.24 1.38 0.70
C ALA A 151 -4.94 0.05 0.01
N ARG A 152 -5.36 -1.07 0.63
CA ARG A 152 -5.23 -2.42 0.07
C ARG A 152 -5.91 -2.51 -1.29
N ALA A 153 -7.16 -2.05 -1.41
CA ALA A 153 -7.90 -2.07 -2.67
C ALA A 153 -7.21 -1.24 -3.75
N ASN A 154 -6.76 -0.03 -3.41
CA ASN A 154 -6.03 0.85 -4.32
C ASN A 154 -4.72 0.20 -4.83
N LEU A 155 -3.91 -0.39 -3.94
CA LEU A 155 -2.69 -1.13 -4.32
C LEU A 155 -2.98 -2.27 -5.30
N LYS A 156 -4.06 -3.02 -5.12
CA LYS A 156 -4.42 -4.07 -6.09
C LYS A 156 -4.89 -3.49 -7.42
N ARG A 157 -5.65 -2.40 -7.42
CA ARG A 157 -6.07 -1.72 -8.65
C ARG A 157 -4.90 -1.08 -9.40
N VAL A 158 -3.78 -0.76 -8.73
CA VAL A 158 -2.52 -0.39 -9.41
C VAL A 158 -2.10 -1.50 -10.36
N ILE A 159 -2.09 -2.75 -9.89
CA ILE A 159 -1.60 -3.90 -10.66
C ILE A 159 -2.61 -4.33 -11.73
N TYR A 160 -3.89 -4.45 -11.35
CA TYR A 160 -4.91 -5.16 -12.15
C TYR A 160 -6.01 -4.28 -12.74
N GLY A 161 -6.03 -2.97 -12.46
CA GLY A 161 -7.10 -2.06 -12.90
C GLY A 161 -8.37 -2.11 -12.03
N ASP A 162 -9.47 -1.51 -12.52
CA ASP A 162 -10.58 -1.04 -11.68
C ASP A 162 -11.62 -2.08 -11.21
N ALA A 163 -11.71 -3.27 -11.82
CA ALA A 163 -12.80 -4.21 -11.47
C ALA A 163 -12.58 -5.01 -10.17
N MET A 164 -11.47 -4.80 -9.47
CA MET A 164 -11.20 -5.52 -8.24
C MET A 164 -11.82 -4.80 -7.03
N ASN A 165 -13.00 -5.26 -6.61
CA ASN A 165 -13.62 -4.89 -5.33
C ASN A 165 -13.23 -5.89 -4.25
N PHE A 166 -11.98 -5.82 -3.75
CA PHE A 166 -11.59 -6.63 -2.60
C PHE A 166 -12.37 -6.22 -1.35
N THR A 167 -12.92 -7.19 -0.65
CA THR A 167 -13.51 -7.00 0.69
C THR A 167 -12.52 -7.47 1.75
N ALA A 168 -12.72 -7.04 2.99
CA ALA A 168 -11.93 -7.50 4.13
C ALA A 168 -11.97 -9.04 4.33
N GLU A 169 -13.01 -9.69 3.81
CA GLU A 169 -13.23 -11.15 3.91
C GLU A 169 -12.47 -11.95 2.85
N ASP A 170 -11.86 -11.29 1.87
CA ASP A 170 -11.10 -11.96 0.82
C ASP A 170 -9.74 -12.41 1.37
N THR A 171 -9.72 -13.66 1.85
CA THR A 171 -8.53 -14.34 2.38
C THR A 171 -7.62 -14.90 1.30
N ASP A 172 -8.17 -15.18 0.11
CA ASP A 172 -7.45 -15.73 -1.04
C ASP A 172 -7.53 -14.76 -2.23
N ILE A 173 -6.75 -13.70 -2.10
CA ILE A 173 -6.65 -12.61 -3.07
C ILE A 173 -6.20 -13.16 -4.42
N GLN A 174 -5.30 -14.13 -4.43
CA GLN A 174 -4.70 -14.66 -5.65
C GLN A 174 -5.75 -15.42 -6.49
N ARG A 175 -6.53 -16.31 -5.87
CA ARG A 175 -7.66 -16.95 -6.56
C ARG A 175 -8.66 -15.92 -7.09
N ARG A 176 -8.94 -14.88 -6.31
CA ARG A 176 -9.88 -13.82 -6.72
C ARG A 176 -9.34 -13.00 -7.89
N ILE A 177 -8.03 -12.78 -7.94
CA ILE A 177 -7.33 -12.22 -9.09
C ILE A 177 -7.53 -13.16 -10.28
N ASP A 178 -7.23 -14.44 -10.15
CA ASP A 178 -7.30 -15.38 -11.26
C ASP A 178 -8.74 -15.56 -11.80
N ASP A 179 -9.75 -15.53 -10.91
CA ASP A 179 -11.17 -15.68 -11.26
C ASP A 179 -11.79 -14.42 -11.88
N ASN A 180 -11.47 -13.23 -11.33
CA ASN A 180 -12.13 -11.97 -11.68
C ASN A 180 -11.31 -11.02 -12.57
N THR A 181 -10.05 -11.33 -12.89
CA THR A 181 -9.28 -10.46 -13.77
C THR A 181 -9.73 -10.61 -15.21
N SER A 182 -10.65 -9.74 -15.63
CA SER A 182 -10.97 -9.52 -17.03
C SER A 182 -9.89 -8.68 -17.71
N LYS A 183 -9.56 -9.03 -18.96
CA LYS A 183 -8.56 -8.31 -19.77
C LYS A 183 -8.95 -6.84 -20.00
N GLU A 184 -10.23 -6.51 -20.01
CA GLU A 184 -10.77 -5.15 -20.16
C GLU A 184 -10.49 -4.26 -18.93
N ASN A 185 -10.14 -4.85 -17.79
CA ASN A 185 -9.76 -4.08 -16.60
C ASN A 185 -8.29 -3.69 -16.65
N VAL A 186 -7.47 -4.62 -17.15
CA VAL A 186 -6.04 -4.46 -17.29
C VAL A 186 -5.72 -3.57 -18.46
N PHE A 187 -6.28 -3.88 -19.64
CA PHE A 187 -5.98 -3.26 -20.93
C PHE A 187 -7.18 -2.46 -21.45
N GLN A 188 -6.91 -1.41 -22.22
CA GLN A 188 -7.97 -0.73 -22.97
C GLN A 188 -8.51 -1.64 -24.09
N ASN A 189 -7.59 -2.31 -24.79
CA ASN A 189 -7.89 -3.32 -25.80
C ASN A 189 -6.67 -4.20 -26.02
N ILE A 190 -6.65 -5.40 -25.44
CA ILE A 190 -5.51 -6.30 -25.58
C ILE A 190 -5.29 -6.78 -27.03
N GLY A 191 -6.33 -6.84 -27.88
CA GLY A 191 -6.15 -7.20 -29.30
C GLY A 191 -5.47 -6.10 -30.12
N LYS A 192 -5.43 -4.88 -29.59
CA LYS A 192 -4.84 -3.69 -30.21
C LYS A 192 -3.89 -3.00 -29.23
N PRO A 193 -2.64 -3.47 -29.11
CA PRO A 193 -1.64 -2.87 -28.23
C PRO A 193 -1.50 -1.37 -28.43
N GLU A 194 -1.63 -0.86 -29.66
CA GLU A 194 -1.59 0.59 -29.93
C GLU A 194 -2.66 1.40 -29.18
N GLU A 195 -3.85 0.82 -28.93
CA GLU A 195 -4.90 1.44 -28.13
C GLU A 195 -4.64 1.31 -26.62
N SER A 196 -3.81 0.34 -26.21
CA SER A 196 -3.48 0.04 -24.81
C SER A 196 -2.21 0.74 -24.34
N CYS A 197 -1.24 0.95 -25.22
CA CYS A 197 0.06 1.56 -24.92
C CYS A 197 0.11 3.06 -25.19
N SER A 198 -0.99 3.66 -25.69
CA SER A 198 -1.10 5.09 -26.02
C SER A 198 -2.49 5.62 -25.71
N GLY A 199 -2.66 6.95 -25.77
CA GLY A 199 -3.99 7.58 -25.69
C GLY A 199 -4.65 7.35 -24.33
N ARG A 200 -5.94 6.94 -24.33
CA ARG A 200 -6.70 6.65 -23.11
C ARG A 200 -6.33 5.32 -22.45
N GLY A 201 -5.61 4.44 -23.15
CA GLY A 201 -5.21 3.14 -22.61
C GLY A 201 -3.92 3.16 -21.81
N ALA A 202 -3.02 4.10 -22.10
CA ALA A 202 -1.75 4.24 -21.41
C ALA A 202 -1.96 4.39 -19.90
N GLY A 203 -1.24 3.62 -19.09
CA GLY A 203 -1.33 3.73 -17.64
C GLY A 203 -2.58 3.13 -17.02
N ARG A 204 -3.38 2.37 -17.77
CA ARG A 204 -4.62 1.77 -17.24
C ARG A 204 -4.35 0.88 -16.03
N SER A 205 -3.27 0.09 -16.06
CA SER A 205 -2.79 -0.75 -14.98
C SER A 205 -1.28 -0.97 -15.11
N LEU A 206 -0.62 -1.44 -14.05
CA LEU A 206 0.80 -1.77 -14.09
C LEU A 206 1.08 -2.96 -15.03
N ILE A 207 0.16 -3.93 -15.11
CA ILE A 207 0.31 -5.04 -16.07
C ILE A 207 0.22 -4.53 -17.51
N ASN A 208 -0.70 -3.60 -17.82
CA ASN A 208 -0.79 -2.99 -19.14
C ASN A 208 0.54 -2.40 -19.59
N ASP A 209 1.11 -1.55 -18.75
CA ASP A 209 2.34 -0.87 -19.08
C ASP A 209 3.53 -1.83 -19.13
N TYR A 210 3.56 -2.86 -18.28
CA TYR A 210 4.57 -3.93 -18.37
C TYR A 210 4.48 -4.70 -19.70
N PHE A 211 3.27 -4.98 -20.19
CA PHE A 211 3.08 -5.60 -21.49
C PHE A 211 3.58 -4.70 -22.62
N CYS A 212 3.25 -3.42 -22.58
CA CYS A 212 3.72 -2.44 -23.57
C CYS A 212 5.24 -2.26 -23.59
N LEU A 213 5.92 -2.44 -22.45
CA LEU A 213 7.37 -2.32 -22.34
C LEU A 213 8.10 -3.61 -22.69
N CYS A 214 7.54 -4.77 -22.35
CA CYS A 214 8.29 -6.03 -22.35
C CYS A 214 7.81 -7.07 -23.38
N PHE A 215 6.64 -6.87 -24.00
CA PHE A 215 6.05 -7.83 -24.94
C PHE A 215 6.01 -7.27 -26.35
N THR A 216 6.20 -8.13 -27.34
CA THR A 216 6.14 -7.79 -28.77
C THR A 216 5.18 -8.70 -29.52
N LYS A 217 4.43 -8.17 -30.49
CA LYS A 217 3.55 -9.00 -31.37
C LYS A 217 4.36 -9.98 -32.22
N ASP A 218 5.50 -9.55 -32.74
CA ASP A 218 6.33 -10.40 -33.60
C ASP A 218 7.36 -11.18 -32.77
N HIS A 219 7.37 -12.51 -32.95
CA HIS A 219 8.43 -13.39 -32.45
C HIS A 219 9.70 -13.14 -33.26
N LEU A 220 10.76 -12.65 -32.62
CA LEU A 220 12.08 -12.54 -33.22
C LEU A 220 12.78 -13.91 -33.15
N GLY A 221 13.30 -14.37 -34.30
CA GLY A 221 13.82 -15.72 -34.53
C GLY A 221 14.96 -16.21 -33.61
N SER A 222 15.51 -17.37 -33.95
CA SER A 222 16.35 -18.29 -33.14
C SER A 222 17.73 -17.79 -32.62
N ASN A 223 18.02 -16.50 -32.61
CA ASN A 223 19.36 -15.99 -32.26
C ASN A 223 19.46 -15.65 -30.77
N GLU A 224 20.64 -15.79 -30.15
CA GLU A 224 20.90 -15.57 -28.71
C GLU A 224 20.36 -14.23 -28.13
N LYS A 225 20.21 -13.19 -28.95
CA LYS A 225 19.60 -11.90 -28.55
C LYS A 225 18.07 -11.95 -28.42
N SER A 226 17.38 -12.87 -29.08
CA SER A 226 15.92 -13.03 -28.94
C SER A 226 15.52 -13.67 -27.61
N TYR A 227 16.45 -14.38 -26.95
CA TYR A 227 16.27 -14.93 -25.61
C TYR A 227 16.35 -13.88 -24.49
N ARG A 228 16.83 -12.66 -24.78
CA ARG A 228 17.03 -11.62 -23.75
C ARG A 228 15.83 -10.70 -23.54
N GLY A 229 14.80 -10.69 -24.40
CA GLY A 229 13.61 -9.83 -24.21
C GLY A 229 13.90 -8.31 -24.18
N VAL A 230 12.88 -7.48 -24.42
CA VAL A 230 13.04 -5.99 -24.45
C VAL A 230 13.48 -5.47 -23.09
N CYS A 231 13.01 -6.11 -22.03
CA CYS A 231 13.31 -5.76 -20.65
C CYS A 231 14.47 -6.57 -20.04
N GLY A 232 15.33 -7.20 -20.85
CA GLY A 232 16.56 -7.87 -20.43
C GLY A 232 16.40 -9.29 -19.86
N ASP A 233 17.55 -9.89 -19.50
CA ASP A 233 17.73 -11.33 -19.24
C ASP A 233 16.61 -11.96 -18.37
N GLY A 234 16.08 -13.10 -18.86
CA GLY A 234 15.14 -13.97 -18.12
C GLY A 234 13.69 -13.96 -18.58
N ILE A 235 13.29 -13.04 -19.48
CA ILE A 235 11.95 -13.01 -20.07
C ILE A 235 11.91 -13.93 -21.29
N VAL A 236 11.21 -15.05 -21.17
CA VAL A 236 11.25 -16.17 -22.14
C VAL A 236 10.02 -16.27 -23.04
N GLU A 237 8.94 -15.55 -22.70
CA GLU A 237 7.69 -15.54 -23.48
C GLU A 237 7.22 -14.10 -23.66
N THR A 238 7.87 -13.40 -24.59
CA THR A 238 7.58 -12.00 -24.89
C THR A 238 6.49 -11.83 -25.95
N SER A 239 5.87 -12.89 -26.48
CA SER A 239 4.83 -12.71 -27.49
C SER A 239 3.55 -12.14 -26.90
N TRP A 240 2.98 -11.15 -27.58
CA TRP A 240 1.68 -10.61 -27.21
C TRP A 240 0.57 -11.65 -27.45
N ASP A 241 -0.21 -12.00 -26.43
CA ASP A 241 -1.34 -12.95 -26.50
C ASP A 241 -2.59 -12.27 -25.99
N ASP A 242 -3.66 -12.25 -26.77
CA ASP A 242 -4.90 -11.56 -26.43
C ASP A 242 -6.02 -12.51 -25.92
N THR A 243 -5.71 -13.81 -25.84
CA THR A 243 -6.59 -14.82 -25.22
C THR A 243 -6.58 -14.67 -23.70
N LYS A 244 -7.71 -14.94 -23.04
CA LYS A 244 -7.86 -14.76 -21.58
C LYS A 244 -6.82 -15.58 -20.82
N GLU A 245 -6.63 -16.83 -21.24
CA GLU A 245 -5.69 -17.78 -20.66
C GLU A 245 -4.25 -17.41 -20.99
N GLY A 246 -3.99 -16.90 -22.20
CA GLY A 246 -2.66 -16.60 -22.70
C GLY A 246 -1.99 -15.41 -22.02
N TRP A 247 -2.67 -14.26 -21.93
CA TRP A 247 -2.04 -13.06 -21.33
C TRP A 247 -1.77 -13.25 -19.83
N LEU A 248 -2.71 -13.87 -19.11
CA LEU A 248 -2.56 -14.07 -17.66
C LEU A 248 -1.47 -15.10 -17.35
N ALA A 249 -1.40 -16.20 -18.13
CA ALA A 249 -0.32 -17.17 -18.00
C ALA A 249 1.06 -16.54 -18.27
N LYS A 250 1.15 -15.68 -19.30
CA LYS A 250 2.38 -14.95 -19.63
C LYS A 250 2.79 -13.95 -18.56
N TRP A 251 1.82 -13.24 -17.98
CA TRP A 251 2.07 -12.40 -16.81
C TRP A 251 2.68 -13.22 -15.68
N HIS A 252 2.02 -14.30 -15.26
CA HIS A 252 2.49 -15.14 -14.14
C HIS A 252 3.86 -15.76 -14.40
N LYS A 253 4.16 -16.14 -15.64
CA LYS A 253 5.46 -16.71 -16.01
C LYS A 253 6.60 -15.69 -15.95
N ASN A 254 6.34 -14.44 -16.34
CA ASN A 254 7.37 -13.42 -16.52
C ASN A 254 7.48 -12.43 -15.35
N LYS A 255 6.42 -12.21 -14.58
CA LYS A 255 6.36 -11.12 -13.58
C LYS A 255 7.55 -11.10 -12.63
N ASP A 256 8.03 -12.27 -12.19
CA ASP A 256 9.10 -12.40 -11.17
C ASP A 256 10.52 -12.31 -11.75
N LYS A 257 10.66 -12.38 -13.08
CA LYS A 257 11.95 -12.47 -13.76
C LYS A 257 12.69 -11.13 -13.75
N GLY A 258 13.92 -11.13 -13.23
CA GLY A 258 14.72 -9.91 -13.11
C GLY A 258 14.33 -9.02 -11.93
N CYS A 259 13.44 -9.48 -11.05
CA CYS A 259 13.04 -8.80 -9.83
C CYS A 259 13.72 -9.39 -8.57
N GLU A 260 14.61 -10.37 -8.70
CA GLU A 260 15.17 -11.16 -7.59
C GLU A 260 15.95 -10.32 -6.57
N ARG A 261 16.46 -9.16 -6.99
CA ARG A 261 17.19 -8.22 -6.11
C ARG A 261 16.30 -7.39 -5.20
N PHE A 262 15.01 -7.32 -5.48
CA PHE A 262 14.08 -6.54 -4.68
C PHE A 262 13.54 -7.41 -3.56
N GLN A 263 13.97 -7.11 -2.33
CA GLN A 263 13.28 -7.64 -1.16
C GLN A 263 11.95 -6.92 -1.04
N GLY A 264 10.84 -7.66 -1.11
CA GLY A 264 9.53 -7.07 -0.93
C GLY A 264 9.47 -6.34 0.41
N ARG A 265 9.19 -5.03 0.36
CA ARG A 265 8.94 -4.20 1.54
C ARG A 265 7.44 -4.03 1.68
N LEU A 266 6.97 -3.88 2.92
CA LEU A 266 5.56 -3.54 3.14
C LEU A 266 5.29 -2.16 2.53
N PRO A 267 4.11 -1.95 1.93
CA PRO A 267 3.73 -0.63 1.43
C PRO A 267 3.67 0.36 2.59
N SER A 268 4.31 1.52 2.40
CA SER A 268 4.28 2.67 3.31
C SER A 268 4.26 3.95 2.48
N PRO A 269 3.74 5.07 3.03
CA PRO A 269 3.72 6.33 2.29
C PRO A 269 5.11 6.74 1.77
N PRO A 270 6.21 6.70 2.57
CA PRO A 270 7.54 7.07 2.07
C PRO A 270 8.04 6.18 0.93
N LEU A 271 7.78 4.87 0.98
CA LEU A 271 8.20 3.94 -0.06
C LEU A 271 7.42 4.16 -1.37
N ILE A 272 6.12 4.46 -1.26
CA ILE A 272 5.29 4.78 -2.42
C ILE A 272 5.77 6.09 -3.06
N GLU A 273 6.02 7.12 -2.26
CA GLU A 273 6.55 8.41 -2.75
C GLU A 273 7.90 8.25 -3.44
N GLU A 274 8.79 7.42 -2.90
CA GLU A 274 10.08 7.07 -3.51
C GLU A 274 9.89 6.41 -4.88
N ALA A 275 9.01 5.41 -4.98
CA ALA A 275 8.74 4.72 -6.23
C ALA A 275 8.14 5.65 -7.29
N LEU A 276 7.20 6.53 -6.89
CA LEU A 276 6.60 7.53 -7.77
C LEU A 276 7.61 8.59 -8.22
N TYR A 277 8.53 9.00 -7.34
CA TYR A 277 9.59 9.93 -7.69
C TYR A 277 10.51 9.34 -8.77
N LEU A 278 10.94 8.08 -8.59
CA LEU A 278 11.77 7.38 -9.58
C LEU A 278 11.06 7.25 -10.92
N PHE A 279 9.81 6.79 -10.91
CA PHE A 279 8.98 6.69 -12.11
C PHE A 279 8.84 8.02 -12.84
N ASN A 280 8.45 9.08 -12.13
CA ASN A 280 8.25 10.39 -12.73
C ASN A 280 9.56 10.94 -13.33
N LYS A 281 10.71 10.69 -12.68
CA LYS A 281 12.01 11.08 -13.23
C LYS A 281 12.33 10.37 -14.53
N THR A 282 11.97 9.10 -14.66
CA THR A 282 12.15 8.35 -15.91
C THR A 282 11.22 8.85 -17.01
N VAL A 283 9.94 9.11 -16.72
CA VAL A 283 8.95 9.60 -17.71
C VAL A 283 9.28 11.00 -18.25
N VAL A 284 9.86 11.88 -17.43
CA VAL A 284 10.24 13.24 -17.87
C VAL A 284 11.65 13.32 -18.47
N ALA A 285 12.43 12.24 -18.40
CA ALA A 285 13.78 12.21 -18.94
C ALA A 285 13.73 12.30 -20.48
N ILE A 286 14.58 13.15 -21.04
CA ILE A 286 14.77 13.25 -22.49
C ILE A 286 16.14 12.66 -22.79
N HIS A 287 16.19 11.59 -23.58
CA HIS A 287 17.44 10.97 -24.01
C HIS A 287 17.58 11.07 -25.52
N ALA A 288 18.73 11.56 -25.99
CA ALA A 288 18.95 11.98 -27.38
C ALA A 288 18.74 10.88 -28.43
N LYS A 289 18.67 9.60 -28.04
CA LYS A 289 18.48 8.47 -28.96
C LYS A 289 17.11 7.78 -28.89
N TYR A 290 16.50 7.63 -27.70
CA TYR A 290 15.41 6.66 -27.51
C TYR A 290 14.30 7.08 -26.53
N HIS A 291 14.45 8.19 -25.79
CA HIS A 291 13.45 8.63 -24.82
C HIS A 291 12.90 10.01 -25.19
N GLU A 292 11.60 10.04 -25.48
CA GLU A 292 10.84 11.27 -25.63
C GLU A 292 10.15 11.60 -24.31
N ARG A 293 10.01 12.89 -23.99
CA ARG A 293 9.25 13.32 -22.81
C ARG A 293 7.83 12.71 -22.86
N ASP A 294 7.36 12.28 -21.70
CA ASP A 294 6.03 11.69 -21.49
C ASP A 294 5.85 10.31 -22.15
N VAL A 295 6.94 9.73 -22.67
CA VAL A 295 6.99 8.37 -23.21
C VAL A 295 7.96 7.55 -22.37
N LEU A 296 7.51 6.39 -21.90
CA LEU A 296 8.33 5.47 -21.11
C LEU A 296 8.80 4.30 -21.98
N GLY A 297 10.09 3.99 -21.88
CA GLY A 297 10.74 2.91 -22.62
C GLY A 297 11.22 3.32 -24.02
N HIS A 298 11.72 2.32 -24.76
CA HIS A 298 12.38 2.51 -26.04
C HIS A 298 11.41 2.91 -27.14
N TYR A 299 11.63 4.11 -27.67
CA TYR A 299 10.76 4.72 -28.66
C TYR A 299 11.53 5.25 -29.87
N GLN A 300 11.20 4.73 -31.05
CA GLN A 300 11.63 5.28 -32.34
C GLN A 300 10.45 5.97 -33.02
N PRO A 301 10.34 7.30 -32.90
CA PRO A 301 9.14 8.04 -33.31
C PRO A 301 8.85 7.99 -34.81
N TYR A 302 9.80 7.55 -35.62
CA TYR A 302 9.68 7.58 -37.07
C TYR A 302 10.13 6.27 -37.72
N ASP A 303 9.35 5.82 -38.70
CA ASP A 303 9.77 4.72 -39.59
C ASP A 303 10.80 5.19 -40.62
N ARG A 304 11.24 4.28 -41.51
CA ARG A 304 12.19 4.58 -42.59
C ARG A 304 11.68 5.64 -43.57
N GLU A 305 10.36 5.84 -43.65
CA GLU A 305 9.70 6.84 -44.50
C GLU A 305 9.40 8.15 -43.74
N LYS A 306 9.90 8.28 -42.51
CA LYS A 306 9.68 9.41 -41.59
C LYS A 306 8.21 9.59 -41.18
N LYS A 307 7.39 8.53 -41.22
CA LYS A 307 6.03 8.58 -40.69
C LYS A 307 6.04 8.35 -39.19
N PRO A 308 5.19 9.07 -38.42
CA PRO A 308 5.11 8.88 -36.98
C PRO A 308 4.67 7.45 -36.65
N VAL A 309 5.41 6.78 -35.77
CA VAL A 309 5.08 5.44 -35.27
C VAL A 309 4.61 5.57 -33.82
N PRO A 310 3.42 5.05 -33.45
CA PRO A 310 2.98 5.08 -32.07
C PRO A 310 3.69 4.01 -31.22
N CYS A 311 3.51 4.07 -29.91
CA CYS A 311 3.84 2.94 -29.04
C CYS A 311 2.86 1.80 -29.37
N MET A 312 3.35 0.77 -30.06
CA MET A 312 2.53 -0.32 -30.59
C MET A 312 2.93 -1.69 -30.05
N SER A 313 4.04 -1.83 -29.33
CA SER A 313 4.54 -3.15 -28.89
C SER A 313 4.59 -4.17 -30.06
N THR A 314 4.74 -3.73 -31.30
CA THR A 314 4.78 -4.60 -32.48
C THR A 314 6.20 -5.10 -32.72
N THR A 315 7.16 -4.22 -32.48
CA THR A 315 8.60 -4.41 -32.69
C THR A 315 9.36 -3.85 -31.48
N TYR A 316 10.59 -4.33 -31.23
CA TYR A 316 11.47 -3.82 -30.16
C TYR A 316 11.61 -2.29 -30.18
N SER A 317 11.70 -1.73 -31.39
CA SER A 317 11.89 -0.29 -31.61
C SER A 317 10.76 0.60 -31.07
N ASN A 318 9.61 0.04 -30.68
CA ASN A 318 8.44 0.78 -30.17
C ASN A 318 7.76 0.08 -28.99
N ALA A 319 8.55 -0.61 -28.16
CA ALA A 319 8.11 -1.18 -26.90
C ALA A 319 8.13 -0.07 -25.84
N CYS A 320 7.05 0.70 -25.78
CA CYS A 320 6.95 1.90 -24.98
C CYS A 320 5.51 2.14 -24.51
N VAL A 321 5.34 3.11 -23.61
CA VAL A 321 4.04 3.64 -23.20
C VAL A 321 4.01 5.14 -23.41
N ASP A 322 3.06 5.64 -24.20
CA ASP A 322 2.86 7.07 -24.45
C ASP A 322 1.80 7.64 -23.50
N TYR A 323 2.26 8.38 -22.48
CA TYR A 323 1.40 8.97 -21.46
C TYR A 323 0.89 10.39 -21.81
N LYS A 324 1.26 10.98 -22.95
CA LYS A 324 0.92 12.38 -23.28
C LYS A 324 -0.57 12.69 -23.14
N HIS A 325 -1.42 11.75 -23.59
CA HIS A 325 -2.87 11.91 -23.48
C HIS A 325 -3.33 11.86 -22.02
N VAL A 326 -2.98 10.84 -21.25
CA VAL A 326 -3.46 10.71 -19.86
C VAL A 326 -2.90 11.82 -18.96
N LEU A 327 -1.67 12.27 -19.17
CA LEU A 327 -1.09 13.40 -18.42
C LEU A 327 -1.84 14.71 -18.66
N SER A 328 -2.42 14.92 -19.84
CA SER A 328 -3.29 16.06 -20.13
C SER A 328 -4.75 15.87 -19.70
N HIS A 329 -5.13 14.66 -19.24
CA HIS A 329 -6.50 14.27 -18.92
C HIS A 329 -6.64 13.65 -17.52
N GLY A 330 -5.96 14.22 -16.53
CA GLY A 330 -6.12 13.84 -15.13
C GLY A 330 -5.06 12.90 -14.55
N GLY A 331 -3.99 12.61 -15.31
CA GLY A 331 -2.85 11.82 -14.86
C GLY A 331 -2.94 10.35 -15.25
N ILE A 332 -1.86 9.61 -14.96
CA ILE A 332 -1.72 8.20 -15.27
C ILE A 332 -2.59 7.38 -14.29
N PRO A 333 -3.57 6.57 -14.76
CA PRO A 333 -4.55 5.95 -13.86
C PRO A 333 -3.95 5.13 -12.72
N TRP A 334 -3.00 4.23 -12.99
CA TRP A 334 -2.39 3.44 -11.91
C TRP A 334 -1.54 4.30 -10.97
N VAL A 335 -0.94 5.40 -11.44
CA VAL A 335 -0.19 6.34 -10.59
C VAL A 335 -1.14 7.02 -9.60
N ASN A 336 -2.30 7.49 -10.07
CA ASN A 336 -3.31 8.11 -9.22
C ASN A 336 -3.79 7.12 -8.13
N ARG A 337 -3.99 5.85 -8.48
CA ARG A 337 -4.37 4.81 -7.51
C ARG A 337 -3.27 4.55 -6.48
N LEU A 338 -2.01 4.58 -6.92
CA LEU A 338 -0.87 4.43 -6.03
C LEU A 338 -0.75 5.62 -5.07
N GLN A 339 -1.03 6.84 -5.54
CA GLN A 339 -1.13 8.04 -4.70
C GLN A 339 -2.26 7.93 -3.67
N ASN A 340 -3.46 7.53 -4.10
CA ASN A 340 -4.59 7.31 -3.18
C ASN A 340 -4.26 6.26 -2.11
N ALA A 341 -3.56 5.18 -2.47
CA ALA A 341 -3.09 4.19 -1.50
C ALA A 341 -2.13 4.82 -0.47
N SER A 342 -1.22 5.69 -0.91
CA SER A 342 -0.31 6.42 -0.02
C SER A 342 -1.06 7.34 0.95
N GLU A 343 -2.07 8.05 0.46
CA GLU A 343 -2.91 8.93 1.29
C GLU A 343 -3.70 8.14 2.33
N ASP A 344 -4.34 7.04 1.92
CA ASP A 344 -5.09 6.17 2.83
C ASP A 344 -4.18 5.55 3.90
N LEU A 345 -2.94 5.18 3.56
CA LEU A 345 -1.96 4.69 4.54
C LEU A 345 -1.54 5.78 5.54
N ARG A 346 -1.36 7.02 5.08
CA ARG A 346 -1.03 8.16 5.94
C ARG A 346 -2.17 8.46 6.91
N GLU A 347 -3.39 8.52 6.42
CA GLU A 347 -4.58 8.72 7.26
C GLU A 347 -4.75 7.58 8.28
N MET A 348 -4.50 6.34 7.87
CA MET A 348 -4.49 5.19 8.78
C MET A 348 -3.46 5.38 9.91
N GLU A 349 -2.24 5.80 9.60
CA GLU A 349 -1.17 6.06 10.58
C GLU A 349 -1.53 7.22 11.52
N ASP A 350 -2.14 8.28 11.01
CA ASP A 350 -2.61 9.42 11.80
C ASP A 350 -3.73 9.02 12.77
N LEU A 351 -4.70 8.21 12.33
CA LEU A 351 -5.78 7.70 13.18
C LEU A 351 -5.27 6.82 14.32
N VAL A 352 -4.29 5.95 14.03
CA VAL A 352 -3.63 5.11 15.05
C VAL A 352 -2.83 5.97 16.03
N SER A 353 -2.17 7.03 15.54
CA SER A 353 -1.39 7.95 16.38
C SER A 353 -2.28 8.81 17.28
N ASN A 354 -3.40 9.32 16.76
CA ASN A 354 -4.36 10.11 17.53
C ASN A 354 -5.02 9.29 18.65
N LEU A 355 -5.29 8.01 18.41
CA LEU A 355 -5.73 7.08 19.45
C LEU A 355 -4.75 7.04 20.63
N LYS A 356 -3.44 6.99 20.35
CA LYS A 356 -2.39 6.98 21.37
C LYS A 356 -2.38 8.27 22.20
N TYR A 357 -2.49 9.43 21.56
CA TYR A 357 -2.52 10.72 22.25
C TYR A 357 -3.79 10.92 23.09
N SER A 358 -4.94 10.41 22.64
CA SER A 358 -6.19 10.47 23.41
C SER A 358 -6.08 9.72 24.74
N TYR A 359 -5.43 8.55 24.76
CA TYR A 359 -5.17 7.82 26.01
C TYR A 359 -4.22 8.58 26.94
N GLU A 360 -3.17 9.20 26.40
CA GLU A 360 -2.18 9.95 27.20
C GLU A 360 -2.81 11.23 27.80
N ALA A 361 -3.63 11.96 27.04
CA ALA A 361 -4.32 13.15 27.51
C ALA A 361 -5.44 12.83 28.54
N GLY A 362 -6.15 11.72 28.35
CA GLY A 362 -7.15 11.21 29.30
C GLY A 362 -6.53 10.82 30.64
N ALA A 363 -5.34 10.20 30.63
CA ALA A 363 -4.62 9.82 31.85
C ALA A 363 -4.14 11.02 32.69
N THR A 364 -3.97 12.20 32.08
CA THR A 364 -3.62 13.44 32.80
C THR A 364 -4.81 14.23 33.34
N ARG A 365 -6.05 13.89 32.94
CA ARG A 365 -7.28 14.58 33.39
C ARG A 365 -8.08 13.80 34.43
N ALA A 366 -7.77 12.53 34.67
CA ALA A 366 -8.28 11.71 35.75
C ALA A 366 -7.34 11.77 36.96
#